data_AF-A0A1H6WLJ9-F1
#
_entry.id   AF-A0A1H6WLJ9-F1
#
_cell.length_a   1.000
_cell.length_b   1.000
_cell.length_c   1.000
_cell.angle_alpha   90.00
_cell.angle_beta   90.00
_cell.angle_gamma   90.00
#
_symmetry.space_group_name_H-M   'P 1'
#
loop_
_entity.id
_entity.type
_entity.pdbx_description
1 polymer ?
#
loop_
_entity_poly.entity_id
_entity_poly.type
_entity_poly.pdbx_seq_one_letter_code
_entity_poly.pdbx_strand_id
1 'polypeptide(L)'
;MKRLLLIGLLFVTVAKTKSQTKTHTGKFEDGIATYQYYENEKMERVFHGSFDYEGSLYNLKGDFLNGNKNGKWDIYATNKSFSGWGGSIKINTEISGEYKNGLLDGNWSYSNSLKLIRSNQDDKEVSTATFKNNHFIGKVTYEANWPSNYSVIGQFDSLGFMSGSWIYIKGVEKDEIRFINGVASWRLYNNITNGEMKVFCDSTRFVNEFWAAYDISSNTSTVNGKVYRPDTVLISSDKRVYNNNGPYEKKSIRNIIKIADPSMSIDRSFNPICIWQNESISVYESSLIDNPLYYYSAGSVRPIGKQIVISECNRSSDCYKRSPKGKEELKEYQFKEYINQADRRFNDNQFQSAIEYYERALEIKEDENVQEQVLRVKKFIQSQTKRIEDENKRIEIIKEIKVFEKKLLANKLSMDNPNSDLANKKHLFTAYKTASKYLLENIYDKYVDAGRIELQTISSREISLPDFEMSLTEIKKYHKEIKFIVDFQETILKLTSEETKKLEKELKKLSSPNDIIEKLN
;
A
#
# COMPACT_ATOMS: atom_id res chain seq x y z
N MET A 1 -3.30 -21.80 -63.78
CA MET A 1 -4.74 -22.15 -63.78
C MET A 1 -5.25 -22.15 -62.33
N LYS A 2 -6.38 -21.48 -62.05
CA LYS A 2 -7.15 -21.48 -60.77
C LYS A 2 -6.45 -20.77 -59.59
N ARG A 3 -7.06 -19.91 -58.76
CA ARG A 3 -8.43 -19.39 -58.57
C ARG A 3 -8.25 -18.05 -57.84
N LEU A 4 -8.73 -16.93 -58.40
CA LEU A 4 -8.90 -15.67 -57.69
C LEU A 4 -10.34 -15.65 -57.13
N LEU A 5 -10.45 -15.61 -55.80
CA LEU A 5 -11.71 -15.62 -55.06
C LEU A 5 -12.10 -14.16 -54.81
N LEU A 6 -12.99 -13.62 -55.66
CA LEU A 6 -13.50 -12.27 -55.59
C LEU A 6 -14.69 -12.25 -54.60
N ILE A 7 -14.45 -11.86 -53.35
CA ILE A 7 -15.51 -11.60 -52.37
C ILE A 7 -16.00 -10.17 -52.61
N GLY A 8 -17.14 -10.04 -53.28
CA GLY A 8 -17.84 -8.77 -53.44
C GLY A 8 -18.53 -8.39 -52.13
N LEU A 9 -17.97 -7.41 -51.41
CA LEU A 9 -18.63 -6.76 -50.28
C LEU A 9 -19.73 -5.83 -50.83
N LEU A 10 -20.99 -6.29 -50.81
CA LEU A 10 -22.15 -5.42 -51.05
C LEU A 10 -22.30 -4.50 -49.82
N PHE A 11 -21.76 -3.27 -49.91
CA PHE A 11 -22.18 -2.18 -49.03
C PHE A 11 -23.58 -1.73 -49.47
N VAL A 12 -24.62 -2.34 -48.89
CA VAL A 12 -25.96 -1.75 -48.92
C VAL A 12 -25.90 -0.49 -48.05
N THR A 13 -25.69 0.66 -48.68
CA THR A 13 -25.90 1.95 -48.04
C THR A 13 -27.39 2.09 -47.75
N VAL A 14 -27.81 1.71 -46.55
CA VAL A 14 -29.13 2.04 -46.03
C VAL A 14 -29.18 3.56 -45.92
N ALA A 15 -29.74 4.21 -46.92
CA ALA A 15 -30.05 5.64 -46.86
C ALA A 15 -31.02 5.82 -45.67
N LYS A 16 -30.53 6.41 -44.58
CA LYS A 16 -31.37 6.84 -43.46
C LYS A 16 -32.35 7.88 -44.03
N THR A 17 -33.57 7.44 -44.36
CA THR A 17 -34.67 8.33 -44.66
C THR A 17 -34.86 9.22 -43.43
N LYS A 18 -34.52 10.51 -43.57
CA LYS A 18 -34.71 11.51 -42.51
C LYS A 18 -36.21 11.58 -42.26
N SER A 19 -36.67 11.02 -41.14
CA SER A 19 -38.09 10.98 -40.78
C SER A 19 -38.65 12.41 -40.83
N GLN A 20 -39.75 12.59 -41.56
CA GLN A 20 -40.34 13.91 -41.77
C GLN A 20 -40.93 14.40 -40.44
N THR A 21 -40.48 15.56 -39.97
CA THR A 21 -41.03 16.21 -38.78
C THR A 21 -42.50 16.60 -39.04
N LYS A 22 -43.39 16.20 -38.13
CA LYS A 22 -44.82 16.51 -38.09
C LYS A 22 -45.10 17.54 -36.98
N THR A 23 -46.17 18.32 -37.12
CA THR A 23 -46.65 19.26 -36.08
C THR A 23 -48.02 18.81 -35.59
N HIS A 24 -48.24 18.85 -34.28
CA HIS A 24 -49.54 18.57 -33.66
C HIS A 24 -49.91 19.67 -32.68
N THR A 25 -51.19 20.08 -32.72
CA THR A 25 -51.80 20.98 -31.74
C THR A 25 -52.99 20.30 -31.12
N GLY A 26 -53.06 20.25 -29.79
CA GLY A 26 -54.15 19.61 -29.08
C GLY A 26 -54.14 19.86 -27.60
N LYS A 27 -55.16 19.33 -26.91
CA LYS A 27 -55.25 19.39 -25.45
C LYS A 27 -54.06 18.64 -24.84
N PHE A 28 -53.35 19.30 -23.93
CA PHE A 28 -52.23 18.76 -23.18
C PHE A 28 -52.38 19.21 -21.73
N GLU A 29 -52.47 18.27 -20.79
CA GLU A 29 -52.77 18.58 -19.38
C GLU A 29 -54.03 19.46 -19.22
N ASP A 30 -53.91 20.63 -18.57
CA ASP A 30 -54.94 21.64 -18.36
C ASP A 30 -54.96 22.74 -19.45
N GLY A 31 -54.17 22.57 -20.52
CA GLY A 31 -53.95 23.59 -21.55
C GLY A 31 -53.92 23.04 -22.98
N ILE A 32 -53.31 23.80 -23.87
CA ILE A 32 -53.10 23.43 -25.28
C ILE A 32 -51.59 23.42 -25.55
N ALA A 33 -51.09 22.34 -26.15
CA ALA A 33 -49.72 22.26 -26.62
C ALA A 33 -49.66 22.17 -28.15
N THR A 34 -48.72 22.89 -28.74
CA THR A 34 -48.29 22.79 -30.14
C THR A 34 -46.86 22.28 -30.16
N TYR A 35 -46.62 21.09 -30.70
CA TYR A 35 -45.30 20.48 -30.70
C TYR A 35 -44.94 19.77 -32.00
N GLN A 36 -43.64 19.73 -32.28
CA GLN A 36 -43.06 19.01 -33.40
C GLN A 36 -42.52 17.65 -32.97
N TYR A 37 -42.73 16.63 -33.79
CA TYR A 37 -42.31 15.25 -33.52
C TYR A 37 -42.04 14.47 -34.80
N TYR A 38 -41.33 13.35 -34.68
CA TYR A 38 -41.30 12.31 -35.71
C TYR A 38 -41.79 10.98 -35.11
N GLU A 39 -42.20 10.05 -35.97
CA GLU A 39 -42.53 8.67 -35.55
C GLU A 39 -41.31 7.77 -35.76
N ASN A 40 -40.93 7.03 -34.73
CA ASN A 40 -39.84 6.05 -34.82
C ASN A 40 -40.32 4.72 -35.41
N GLU A 41 -39.42 3.74 -35.56
CA GLU A 41 -39.74 2.40 -36.12
C GLU A 41 -40.79 1.63 -35.32
N LYS A 42 -41.01 2.00 -34.05
CA LYS A 42 -42.04 1.42 -33.17
C LYS A 42 -43.36 2.20 -33.21
N MET A 43 -43.48 3.16 -34.14
CA MET A 43 -44.62 4.08 -34.24
C MET A 43 -44.82 4.95 -32.99
N GLU A 44 -43.77 5.13 -32.18
CA GLU A 44 -43.79 6.03 -31.03
C GLU A 44 -43.50 7.47 -31.49
N ARG A 45 -44.22 8.44 -30.93
CA ARG A 45 -43.94 9.85 -31.17
C ARG A 45 -42.71 10.27 -30.38
N VAL A 46 -41.69 10.75 -31.07
CA VAL A 46 -40.47 11.30 -30.48
C VAL A 46 -40.44 12.80 -30.73
N PHE A 47 -40.49 13.61 -29.67
CA PHE A 47 -40.44 15.07 -29.80
C PHE A 47 -39.14 15.53 -30.47
N HIS A 48 -39.26 16.38 -31.49
CA HIS A 48 -38.14 16.84 -32.30
C HIS A 48 -38.54 18.13 -33.02
N GLY A 49 -37.97 19.25 -32.59
CA GLY A 49 -38.33 20.61 -33.02
C GLY A 49 -39.06 21.40 -31.93
N SER A 50 -39.80 22.42 -32.35
CA SER A 50 -40.43 23.37 -31.42
C SER A 50 -41.51 22.75 -30.54
N PHE A 51 -41.62 23.26 -29.31
CA PHE A 51 -42.66 22.96 -28.34
C PHE A 51 -43.17 24.26 -27.74
N ASP A 52 -44.47 24.48 -27.83
CA ASP A 52 -45.19 25.61 -27.24
C ASP A 52 -46.38 25.06 -26.45
N TYR A 53 -46.59 25.54 -25.25
CA TYR A 53 -47.70 25.13 -24.39
C TYR A 53 -48.27 26.34 -23.65
N GLU A 54 -49.60 26.45 -23.73
CA GLU A 54 -50.41 27.47 -23.10
C GLU A 54 -51.31 26.81 -22.05
N GLY A 55 -50.88 26.90 -20.79
CA GLY A 55 -51.56 26.31 -19.64
C GLY A 55 -52.41 27.31 -18.86
N SER A 56 -53.27 26.78 -17.99
CA SER A 56 -54.08 27.62 -17.10
C SER A 56 -53.18 28.34 -16.08
N LEU A 57 -52.11 27.68 -15.62
CA LEU A 57 -51.20 28.18 -14.59
C LEU A 57 -49.91 28.80 -15.13
N TYR A 58 -49.36 28.28 -16.23
CA TYR A 58 -48.10 28.75 -16.80
C TYR A 58 -48.08 28.47 -18.30
N ASN A 59 -47.15 29.12 -19.00
CA ASN A 59 -46.82 28.86 -20.40
C ASN A 59 -45.38 28.36 -20.48
N LEU A 60 -45.08 27.61 -21.54
CA LEU A 60 -43.80 26.94 -21.74
C LEU A 60 -43.45 26.98 -23.23
N LYS A 61 -42.23 27.42 -23.56
CA LYS A 61 -41.70 27.38 -24.93
C LYS A 61 -40.28 26.83 -24.95
N GLY A 62 -39.93 26.06 -25.97
CA GLY A 62 -38.56 25.61 -26.20
C GLY A 62 -38.48 24.59 -27.33
N ASP A 63 -37.34 23.93 -27.47
CA ASP A 63 -37.13 22.92 -28.51
C ASP A 63 -36.78 21.55 -27.92
N PHE A 64 -37.16 20.50 -28.65
CA PHE A 64 -36.70 19.15 -28.44
C PHE A 64 -35.75 18.71 -29.55
N LEU A 65 -34.77 17.89 -29.20
CA LEU A 65 -33.91 17.16 -30.12
C LEU A 65 -33.94 15.67 -29.74
N ASN A 66 -34.58 14.86 -30.57
CA ASN A 66 -34.68 13.40 -30.40
C ASN A 66 -35.20 12.99 -29.01
N GLY A 67 -36.30 13.60 -28.59
CA GLY A 67 -36.97 13.34 -27.31
C GLY A 67 -36.37 14.08 -26.12
N ASN A 68 -35.24 14.77 -26.28
CA ASN A 68 -34.59 15.51 -25.19
C ASN A 68 -34.77 17.01 -25.35
N LYS A 69 -34.96 17.75 -24.25
CA LYS A 69 -34.97 19.22 -24.27
C LYS A 69 -33.63 19.73 -24.82
N ASN A 70 -33.67 20.71 -25.72
CA ASN A 70 -32.48 21.26 -26.35
C ASN A 70 -32.71 22.73 -26.73
N GLY A 71 -31.66 23.55 -26.74
CA GLY A 71 -31.77 24.98 -27.04
C GLY A 71 -32.40 25.76 -25.89
N LYS A 72 -32.91 26.96 -26.20
CA LYS A 72 -33.50 27.87 -25.20
C LYS A 72 -34.87 27.38 -24.76
N TRP A 73 -35.14 27.47 -23.46
CA TRP A 73 -36.41 27.16 -22.85
C TRP A 73 -36.87 28.31 -21.97
N ASP A 74 -38.12 28.72 -22.15
CA ASP A 74 -38.77 29.81 -21.45
C ASP A 74 -40.05 29.28 -20.77
N ILE A 75 -40.16 29.48 -19.46
CA ILE A 75 -41.33 29.17 -18.64
C ILE A 75 -41.82 30.48 -18.07
N TYR A 76 -43.09 30.82 -18.25
CA TYR A 76 -43.61 32.06 -17.70
C TYR A 76 -45.07 31.96 -17.26
N ALA A 77 -45.37 32.62 -16.16
CA ALA A 77 -46.71 32.88 -15.66
C ALA A 77 -46.86 34.39 -15.54
N THR A 78 -47.87 34.98 -16.18
CA THR A 78 -48.08 36.44 -16.14
C THR A 78 -49.50 36.73 -15.68
N ASN A 79 -49.62 37.52 -14.61
CA ASN A 79 -50.88 37.89 -13.97
C ASN A 79 -51.76 36.68 -13.58
N LYS A 80 -51.14 35.54 -13.28
CA LYS A 80 -51.87 34.32 -12.91
C LYS A 80 -52.35 34.47 -11.46
N SER A 81 -53.65 34.29 -11.26
CA SER A 81 -54.30 34.51 -9.97
C SER A 81 -54.61 33.18 -9.29
N PHE A 82 -54.27 33.07 -8.01
CA PHE A 82 -54.52 31.88 -7.21
C PHE A 82 -55.29 32.25 -5.95
N SER A 83 -56.28 31.44 -5.57
CA SER A 83 -56.95 31.53 -4.27
C SER A 83 -56.17 30.72 -3.24
N GLY A 84 -55.53 31.39 -2.28
CA GLY A 84 -54.83 30.76 -1.15
C GLY A 84 -55.47 31.08 0.20
N TRP A 85 -54.96 30.46 1.27
CA TRP A 85 -55.44 30.64 2.65
C TRP A 85 -55.35 32.10 3.17
N GLY A 86 -54.55 32.96 2.54
CA GLY A 86 -54.40 34.38 2.86
C GLY A 86 -55.14 35.35 1.92
N GLY A 87 -55.94 34.85 0.97
CA GLY A 87 -56.61 35.63 -0.07
C GLY A 87 -56.09 35.34 -1.48
N SER A 88 -56.55 36.12 -2.45
CA SER A 88 -56.11 36.01 -3.84
C SER A 88 -54.69 36.58 -3.98
N ILE A 89 -53.80 35.80 -4.60
CA ILE A 89 -52.44 36.23 -4.96
C ILE A 89 -52.31 36.34 -6.47
N LYS A 90 -51.58 37.35 -6.94
CA LYS A 90 -51.13 37.45 -8.34
C LYS A 90 -49.67 37.08 -8.40
N ILE A 91 -49.33 36.17 -9.30
CA ILE A 91 -47.97 35.68 -9.51
C ILE A 91 -47.52 36.08 -10.91
N ASN A 92 -46.31 36.64 -11.00
CA ASN A 92 -45.56 36.69 -12.24
C ASN A 92 -44.25 35.93 -12.07
N THR A 93 -44.10 34.82 -12.78
CA THR A 93 -42.89 33.98 -12.77
C THR A 93 -42.30 33.95 -14.17
N GLU A 94 -40.98 33.99 -14.26
CA GLU A 94 -40.21 33.83 -15.49
C GLU A 94 -39.00 32.95 -15.19
N ILE A 95 -38.81 31.90 -15.98
CA ILE A 95 -37.66 31.00 -15.92
C ILE A 95 -37.14 30.88 -17.34
N SER A 96 -35.85 31.11 -17.54
CA SER A 96 -35.24 31.04 -18.86
C SER A 96 -33.86 30.43 -18.77
N GLY A 97 -33.48 29.64 -19.77
CA GLY A 97 -32.13 29.13 -19.92
C GLY A 97 -32.01 28.13 -21.06
N GLU A 98 -30.87 27.45 -21.14
CA GLU A 98 -30.59 26.51 -22.21
C GLU A 98 -30.54 25.06 -21.72
N TYR A 99 -31.06 24.16 -22.56
CA TYR A 99 -30.82 22.73 -22.43
C TYR A 99 -29.90 22.26 -23.55
N LYS A 100 -29.09 21.25 -23.25
CA LYS A 100 -28.31 20.49 -24.22
C LYS A 100 -28.50 19.01 -23.96
N ASN A 101 -29.13 18.31 -24.89
CA ASN A 101 -29.45 16.89 -24.77
C ASN A 101 -30.16 16.53 -23.45
N GLY A 102 -31.11 17.36 -23.02
CA GLY A 102 -31.92 17.14 -21.82
C GLY A 102 -31.25 17.57 -20.51
N LEU A 103 -30.02 18.09 -20.56
CA LEU A 103 -29.29 18.60 -19.40
C LEU A 103 -29.27 20.13 -19.43
N LEU A 104 -29.38 20.78 -18.26
CA LEU A 104 -29.17 22.21 -18.09
C LEU A 104 -27.76 22.58 -18.55
N ASP A 105 -27.68 23.59 -19.41
CA ASP A 105 -26.45 24.12 -19.97
C ASP A 105 -26.58 25.66 -20.08
N GLY A 106 -25.46 26.37 -20.05
CA GLY A 106 -25.46 27.83 -20.19
C GLY A 106 -26.06 28.58 -18.99
N ASN A 107 -26.42 29.84 -19.22
CA ASN A 107 -26.96 30.71 -18.17
C ASN A 107 -28.45 30.47 -17.99
N TRP A 108 -28.86 30.37 -16.74
CA TRP A 108 -30.24 30.23 -16.32
C TRP A 108 -30.63 31.39 -15.41
N SER A 109 -31.82 31.91 -15.61
CA SER A 109 -32.41 32.97 -14.82
C SER A 109 -33.79 32.57 -14.34
N TYR A 110 -34.10 32.97 -13.12
CA TYR A 110 -35.41 32.90 -12.53
C TYR A 110 -35.79 34.27 -11.98
N SER A 111 -37.05 34.65 -12.16
CA SER A 111 -37.65 35.80 -11.52
C SER A 111 -39.07 35.47 -11.12
N ASN A 112 -39.46 35.83 -9.92
CA ASN A 112 -40.81 35.70 -9.44
C ASN A 112 -41.24 36.93 -8.67
N SER A 113 -42.49 37.31 -8.86
CA SER A 113 -43.14 38.36 -8.08
C SER A 113 -44.50 37.88 -7.64
N LEU A 114 -44.79 38.05 -6.35
CA LEU A 114 -46.05 37.73 -5.75
C LEU A 114 -46.65 39.02 -5.17
N LYS A 115 -47.88 39.31 -5.56
CA LYS A 115 -48.66 40.42 -5.02
C LYS A 115 -49.92 39.89 -4.36
N LEU A 116 -50.05 40.09 -3.06
CA LEU A 116 -51.30 39.78 -2.36
C LEU A 116 -52.34 40.83 -2.78
N ILE A 117 -53.52 40.44 -3.25
CA ILE A 117 -54.51 41.43 -3.74
C ILE A 117 -55.01 42.34 -2.61
N ARG A 118 -54.95 41.89 -1.36
CA ARG A 118 -55.45 42.61 -0.18
C ARG A 118 -54.38 43.41 0.58
N SER A 119 -53.10 43.28 0.24
CA SER A 119 -52.03 44.04 0.90
C SER A 119 -51.13 44.70 -0.13
N ASN A 120 -50.44 45.77 0.25
CA ASN A 120 -49.40 46.39 -0.58
C ASN A 120 -48.08 45.61 -0.51
N GLN A 121 -48.13 44.34 -0.12
CA GLN A 121 -46.95 43.49 -0.05
C GLN A 121 -46.66 42.92 -1.43
N ASP A 122 -45.53 43.33 -1.98
CA ASP A 122 -44.96 42.83 -3.22
C ASP A 122 -43.70 42.03 -2.90
N ASP A 123 -43.83 40.70 -2.92
CA ASP A 123 -42.69 39.80 -2.74
C ASP A 123 -42.01 39.62 -4.09
N LYS A 124 -40.69 39.62 -4.11
CA LYS A 124 -39.87 39.46 -5.31
C LYS A 124 -38.70 38.54 -5.00
N GLU A 125 -38.47 37.61 -5.91
CA GLU A 125 -37.36 36.68 -5.89
C GLU A 125 -36.68 36.67 -7.26
N VAL A 126 -35.35 36.71 -7.30
CA VAL A 126 -34.56 36.64 -8.54
C VAL A 126 -33.37 35.73 -8.31
N SER A 127 -33.07 34.85 -9.25
CA SER A 127 -31.87 34.03 -9.19
C SER A 127 -31.22 33.86 -10.56
N THR A 128 -29.90 33.71 -10.57
CA THR A 128 -29.15 33.34 -11.78
C THR A 128 -28.13 32.27 -11.45
N ALA A 129 -27.90 31.36 -12.38
CA ALA A 129 -26.86 30.33 -12.27
C ALA A 129 -26.39 29.90 -13.65
N THR A 130 -25.12 29.51 -13.78
CA THR A 130 -24.61 28.90 -15.00
C THR A 130 -24.49 27.39 -14.80
N PHE A 131 -24.86 26.63 -15.82
CA PHE A 131 -24.78 25.18 -15.83
C PHE A 131 -23.91 24.67 -16.97
N LYS A 132 -23.32 23.49 -16.76
CA LYS A 132 -22.73 22.68 -17.81
C LYS A 132 -23.04 21.23 -17.53
N ASN A 133 -23.81 20.59 -18.42
CA ASN A 133 -24.26 19.21 -18.24
C ASN A 133 -24.88 18.96 -16.83
N ASN A 134 -25.82 19.78 -16.38
CA ASN A 134 -26.43 19.73 -15.04
C ASN A 134 -25.48 20.00 -13.84
N HIS A 135 -24.23 20.43 -14.06
CA HIS A 135 -23.37 20.89 -12.97
C HIS A 135 -23.40 22.41 -12.88
N PHE A 136 -23.51 22.95 -11.67
CA PHE A 136 -23.25 24.37 -11.47
C PHE A 136 -21.82 24.69 -11.88
N ILE A 137 -21.64 25.78 -12.60
CA ILE A 137 -20.35 26.38 -12.90
C ILE A 137 -20.49 27.90 -12.81
N GLY A 138 -19.39 28.63 -12.63
CA GLY A 138 -19.41 30.09 -12.66
C GLY A 138 -20.28 30.71 -11.56
N LYS A 139 -20.75 31.93 -11.81
CA LYS A 139 -21.43 32.78 -10.81
C LYS A 139 -22.85 32.29 -10.52
N VAL A 140 -23.24 32.35 -9.26
CA VAL A 140 -24.61 32.15 -8.79
C VAL A 140 -25.07 33.35 -7.98
N THR A 141 -26.29 33.81 -8.22
CA THR A 141 -26.94 34.86 -7.44
C THR A 141 -28.35 34.44 -7.04
N TYR A 142 -28.79 34.85 -5.87
CA TYR A 142 -30.17 34.75 -5.41
C TYR A 142 -30.50 35.98 -4.57
N GLU A 143 -31.66 36.58 -4.78
CA GLU A 143 -32.15 37.73 -4.03
C GLU A 143 -33.64 37.56 -3.76
N ALA A 144 -34.06 37.85 -2.53
CA ALA A 144 -35.46 37.87 -2.12
C ALA A 144 -35.70 39.04 -1.15
N ASN A 145 -36.88 39.65 -1.17
CA ASN A 145 -37.23 40.76 -0.27
C ASN A 145 -38.13 40.36 0.91
N TRP A 146 -38.67 39.13 0.93
CA TRP A 146 -39.58 38.64 1.97
C TRP A 146 -39.22 37.21 2.42
N PRO A 147 -39.40 36.82 3.71
CA PRO A 147 -39.90 37.61 4.86
C PRO A 147 -38.91 38.67 5.36
N SER A 148 -37.68 38.64 4.85
CA SER A 148 -36.63 39.64 5.08
C SER A 148 -35.76 39.70 3.83
N ASN A 149 -35.10 40.83 3.58
CA ASN A 149 -34.10 40.94 2.52
C ASN A 149 -33.06 39.82 2.66
N TYR A 150 -32.96 38.99 1.65
CA TYR A 150 -32.05 37.87 1.58
C TYR A 150 -31.26 37.94 0.28
N SER A 151 -29.95 37.75 0.34
CA SER A 151 -29.10 37.74 -0.86
C SER A 151 -28.01 36.67 -0.71
N VAL A 152 -27.75 35.94 -1.80
CA VAL A 152 -26.65 34.99 -1.91
C VAL A 152 -25.89 35.29 -3.18
N ILE A 153 -24.58 35.44 -3.07
CA ILE A 153 -23.69 35.58 -4.21
C ILE A 153 -22.51 34.64 -4.01
N GLY A 154 -22.21 33.83 -5.01
CA GLY A 154 -21.09 32.90 -4.97
C GLY A 154 -20.69 32.46 -6.36
N GLN A 155 -19.77 31.51 -6.41
CA GLN A 155 -19.39 30.88 -7.66
C GLN A 155 -18.93 29.44 -7.49
N PHE A 156 -19.08 28.67 -8.56
CA PHE A 156 -18.56 27.33 -8.72
C PHE A 156 -17.41 27.32 -9.74
N ASP A 157 -16.43 26.44 -9.53
CA ASP A 157 -15.40 26.18 -10.53
C ASP A 157 -15.96 25.35 -11.71
N SER A 158 -15.11 25.02 -12.68
CA SER A 158 -15.51 24.24 -13.86
C SER A 158 -15.89 22.77 -13.57
N LEU A 159 -15.63 22.28 -12.35
CA LEU A 159 -15.92 20.91 -11.90
C LEU A 159 -17.17 20.87 -10.98
N GLY A 160 -17.74 22.04 -10.70
CA GLY A 160 -18.90 22.23 -9.84
C GLY A 160 -18.59 22.29 -8.35
N PHE A 161 -17.34 22.55 -7.97
CA PHE A 161 -16.99 22.83 -6.57
C PHE A 161 -17.16 24.31 -6.25
N MET A 162 -17.63 24.62 -5.04
CA MET A 162 -17.66 25.99 -4.53
C MET A 162 -16.26 26.60 -4.59
N SER A 163 -16.16 27.81 -5.12
CA SER A 163 -14.89 28.53 -5.24
C SER A 163 -15.06 30.02 -4.92
N GLY A 164 -13.95 30.70 -4.62
CA GLY A 164 -13.96 32.13 -4.34
C GLY A 164 -14.77 32.48 -3.08
N SER A 165 -15.36 33.67 -3.07
CA SER A 165 -16.14 34.15 -1.93
C SER A 165 -17.63 33.88 -2.12
N TRP A 166 -18.24 33.35 -1.09
CA TRP A 166 -19.68 33.15 -0.97
C TRP A 166 -20.21 34.09 0.10
N ILE A 167 -21.14 34.95 -0.26
CA ILE A 167 -21.71 35.99 0.60
C ILE A 167 -23.19 35.69 0.76
N TYR A 168 -23.61 35.50 2.00
CA TYR A 168 -25.00 35.32 2.39
C TYR A 168 -25.42 36.53 3.24
N ILE A 169 -26.52 37.18 2.88
CA ILE A 169 -27.07 38.32 3.60
C ILE A 169 -28.50 37.97 4.00
N LYS A 170 -28.86 38.20 5.27
CA LYS A 170 -30.22 38.06 5.78
C LYS A 170 -30.55 39.22 6.72
N GLY A 171 -31.35 40.18 6.25
CA GLY A 171 -31.62 41.41 6.96
C GLY A 171 -30.34 42.21 7.19
N VAL A 172 -29.91 42.33 8.45
CA VAL A 172 -28.69 43.03 8.86
C VAL A 172 -27.49 42.11 9.05
N GLU A 173 -27.65 40.81 8.81
CA GLU A 173 -26.62 39.80 9.05
C GLU A 173 -25.92 39.41 7.75
N LYS A 174 -24.59 39.30 7.76
CA LYS A 174 -23.76 38.84 6.63
C LYS A 174 -22.88 37.67 7.07
N ASP A 175 -22.87 36.60 6.29
CA ASP A 175 -21.95 35.47 6.39
C ASP A 175 -21.12 35.39 5.09
N GLU A 176 -19.81 35.59 5.19
CA GLU A 176 -18.88 35.48 4.07
C GLU A 176 -17.98 34.27 4.28
N ILE A 177 -17.96 33.35 3.31
CA ILE A 177 -17.16 32.12 3.33
C ILE A 177 -16.28 32.10 2.09
N ARG A 178 -14.98 31.83 2.25
CA ARG A 178 -14.05 31.72 1.10
C ARG A 178 -13.61 30.29 0.89
N PHE A 179 -13.67 29.85 -0.35
CA PHE A 179 -13.34 28.49 -0.77
C PHE A 179 -12.06 28.46 -1.61
N ILE A 180 -11.17 27.52 -1.27
CA ILE A 180 -9.97 27.18 -2.03
C ILE A 180 -10.12 25.72 -2.48
N ASN A 181 -10.20 25.51 -3.79
CA ASN A 181 -10.39 24.18 -4.40
C ASN A 181 -11.55 23.38 -3.75
N GLY A 182 -12.71 24.00 -3.57
CA GLY A 182 -13.87 23.35 -2.95
C GLY A 182 -13.86 23.28 -1.43
N VAL A 183 -12.76 23.65 -0.75
CA VAL A 183 -12.65 23.61 0.71
C VAL A 183 -12.90 24.99 1.30
N ALA A 184 -13.83 25.11 2.25
CA ALA A 184 -14.00 26.33 3.04
C ALA A 184 -12.73 26.59 3.86
N SER A 185 -12.11 27.74 3.62
CA SER A 185 -10.80 28.10 4.17
C SER A 185 -10.88 29.29 5.12
N TRP A 186 -11.92 30.12 5.01
CA TRP A 186 -12.10 31.34 5.79
C TRP A 186 -13.59 31.62 5.94
N ARG A 187 -14.01 32.16 7.09
CA ARG A 187 -15.38 32.58 7.35
C ARG A 187 -15.45 33.82 8.25
N LEU A 188 -16.35 34.74 7.92
CA LEU A 188 -16.73 35.89 8.75
C LEU A 188 -18.25 36.02 8.77
N TYR A 189 -18.83 35.90 9.96
CA TYR A 189 -20.23 36.20 10.23
C TYR A 189 -20.34 37.46 11.09
N ASN A 190 -21.00 38.49 10.58
CA ASN A 190 -21.10 39.78 11.25
C ASN A 190 -22.43 40.49 10.99
N ASN A 191 -22.77 41.44 11.86
CA ASN A 191 -23.85 42.38 11.63
C ASN A 191 -23.32 43.56 10.81
N ILE A 192 -23.97 43.83 9.67
CA ILE A 192 -23.54 44.82 8.67
C ILE A 192 -23.78 46.25 9.19
N THR A 193 -24.80 46.45 10.03
CA THR A 193 -25.22 47.80 10.48
C THR A 193 -24.29 48.35 11.55
N ASN A 194 -23.90 47.53 12.53
CA ASN A 194 -23.04 47.96 13.63
C ASN A 194 -21.60 47.42 13.53
N GLY A 195 -21.32 46.55 12.56
CA GLY A 195 -20.00 45.93 12.38
C GLY A 195 -19.65 44.83 13.39
N GLU A 196 -20.59 44.44 14.26
CA GLU A 196 -20.36 43.44 15.30
C GLU A 196 -20.02 42.08 14.68
N MET A 197 -18.81 41.60 14.98
CA MET A 197 -18.33 40.28 14.54
C MET A 197 -18.87 39.21 15.48
N LYS A 198 -19.59 38.24 14.91
CA LYS A 198 -20.17 37.11 15.65
C LYS A 198 -19.32 35.86 15.55
N VAL A 199 -18.82 35.55 14.35
CA VAL A 199 -17.92 34.40 14.11
C VAL A 199 -16.81 34.82 13.16
N PHE A 200 -15.59 34.36 13.46
CA PHE A 200 -14.45 34.48 12.56
C PHE A 200 -13.59 33.22 12.64
N CYS A 201 -13.31 32.62 11.47
CA CYS A 201 -12.45 31.46 11.33
C CYS A 201 -11.52 31.66 10.13
N ASP A 202 -10.23 31.37 10.31
CA ASP A 202 -9.24 31.38 9.23
C ASP A 202 -8.36 30.13 9.28
N SER A 203 -8.65 29.22 8.35
CA SER A 203 -7.89 27.99 8.09
C SER A 203 -7.12 28.07 6.77
N THR A 204 -6.92 29.27 6.20
CA THR A 204 -6.33 29.47 4.87
C THR A 204 -4.96 28.83 4.76
N ARG A 205 -4.09 29.02 5.78
CA ARG A 205 -2.77 28.39 5.82
C ARG A 205 -2.86 26.87 5.78
N PHE A 206 -3.71 26.27 6.62
CA PHE A 206 -3.88 24.81 6.66
C PHE A 206 -4.38 24.26 5.32
N VAL A 207 -5.37 24.91 4.69
CA VAL A 207 -5.90 24.46 3.39
C VAL A 207 -4.83 24.55 2.30
N ASN A 208 -4.01 25.60 2.30
CA ASN A 208 -2.89 25.73 1.37
C ASN A 208 -1.82 24.65 1.60
N GLU A 209 -1.43 24.41 2.86
CA GLU A 209 -0.49 23.33 3.22
C GLU A 209 -1.04 21.95 2.83
N PHE A 210 -2.33 21.71 3.05
CA PHE A 210 -3.01 20.49 2.67
C PHE A 210 -2.89 20.24 1.16
N TRP A 211 -3.21 21.22 0.32
CA TRP A 211 -3.12 21.06 -1.13
C TRP A 211 -1.68 21.02 -1.64
N ALA A 212 -0.74 21.72 -0.99
CA ALA A 212 0.68 21.66 -1.33
C ALA A 212 1.30 20.28 -1.07
N ALA A 213 0.83 19.57 -0.03
CA ALA A 213 1.31 18.23 0.33
C ALA A 213 0.37 17.10 -0.14
N TYR A 214 -0.62 17.39 -0.99
CA TYR A 214 -1.62 16.41 -1.41
C TYR A 214 -1.04 15.42 -2.43
N ASP A 215 -1.09 14.13 -2.08
CA ASP A 215 -0.71 13.01 -2.92
C ASP A 215 -1.97 12.37 -3.53
N ILE A 216 -2.13 12.60 -4.84
CA ILE A 216 -3.24 12.08 -5.64
C ILE A 216 -3.30 10.54 -5.60
N SER A 217 -2.14 9.86 -5.54
CA SER A 217 -2.08 8.39 -5.62
C SER A 217 -2.66 7.72 -4.36
N SER A 218 -2.44 8.32 -3.19
CA SER A 218 -3.01 7.85 -1.92
C SER A 218 -4.33 8.54 -1.56
N ASN A 219 -4.70 9.62 -2.27
CA ASN A 219 -5.79 10.51 -1.90
C ASN A 219 -5.64 11.05 -0.47
N THR A 220 -4.41 11.42 -0.08
CA THR A 220 -4.11 11.94 1.26
C THR A 220 -3.14 13.12 1.22
N SER A 221 -3.06 13.88 2.31
CA SER A 221 -2.06 14.92 2.53
C SER A 221 -1.50 14.82 3.94
N THR A 222 -0.21 15.12 4.12
CA THR A 222 0.43 15.15 5.44
C THR A 222 0.74 16.59 5.84
N VAL A 223 0.06 17.10 6.87
CA VAL A 223 0.22 18.47 7.37
C VAL A 223 0.52 18.40 8.87
N ASN A 224 1.60 19.05 9.33
CA ASN A 224 2.04 19.03 10.73
C ASN A 224 2.11 17.62 11.34
N GLY A 225 2.60 16.66 10.55
CA GLY A 225 2.74 15.26 10.96
C GLY A 225 1.43 14.48 11.08
N LYS A 226 0.28 15.05 10.72
CA LYS A 226 -1.01 14.37 10.66
C LYS A 226 -1.40 14.08 9.21
N VAL A 227 -2.10 12.98 8.98
CA VAL A 227 -2.57 12.57 7.65
C VAL A 227 -4.04 12.95 7.50
N TYR A 228 -4.39 13.56 6.39
CA TYR A 228 -5.74 14.02 6.07
C TYR A 228 -6.18 13.47 4.71
N ARG A 229 -7.50 13.39 4.49
CA ARG A 229 -8.08 13.08 3.19
C ARG A 229 -9.19 14.08 2.81
N PRO A 230 -9.39 14.36 1.51
CA PRO A 230 -10.54 15.12 1.04
C PRO A 230 -11.73 14.18 0.80
N ASP A 231 -12.89 14.54 1.31
CA ASP A 231 -14.17 13.89 1.07
C ASP A 231 -15.08 14.87 0.30
N THR A 232 -15.59 14.46 -0.86
CA THR A 232 -16.52 15.30 -1.64
C THR A 232 -17.92 15.18 -1.07
N VAL A 233 -18.53 16.32 -0.75
CA VAL A 233 -19.91 16.42 -0.31
C VAL A 233 -20.74 17.06 -1.41
N LEU A 234 -21.82 16.40 -1.81
CA LEU A 234 -22.77 16.94 -2.76
C LEU A 234 -23.67 17.95 -2.04
N ILE A 235 -23.76 19.14 -2.61
CA ILE A 235 -24.66 20.20 -2.17
C ILE A 235 -25.91 20.08 -3.05
N SER A 236 -26.95 19.49 -2.48
CA SER A 236 -28.29 19.40 -3.08
C SER A 236 -29.24 20.29 -2.31
N SER A 237 -30.16 20.95 -3.03
CA SER A 237 -31.23 21.78 -2.47
C SER A 237 -32.30 20.97 -1.72
N ASP A 238 -32.42 19.67 -1.96
CA ASP A 238 -33.41 18.84 -1.27
C ASP A 238 -32.91 18.43 0.13
N LYS A 239 -33.64 18.91 1.15
CA LYS A 239 -33.46 18.65 2.58
C LYS A 239 -33.22 17.16 2.88
N ARG A 240 -32.50 16.91 3.97
CA ARG A 240 -32.28 15.62 4.64
C ARG A 240 -31.06 14.86 4.12
N VAL A 241 -29.92 15.06 4.79
CA VAL A 241 -29.02 13.93 5.07
C VAL A 241 -29.71 13.04 6.10
N TYR A 242 -30.82 12.40 5.71
CA TYR A 242 -31.21 11.14 6.33
C TYR A 242 -30.28 10.11 5.72
N ASN A 243 -29.36 9.59 6.52
CA ASN A 243 -28.59 8.43 6.15
C ASN A 243 -29.56 7.31 5.73
N ASN A 244 -29.34 6.68 4.58
CA ASN A 244 -30.24 5.73 3.90
C ASN A 244 -30.47 4.39 4.65
N ASN A 245 -30.39 4.36 5.98
CA ASN A 245 -30.56 3.16 6.80
C ASN A 245 -31.92 3.12 7.49
N GLY A 246 -33.00 3.03 6.69
CA GLY A 246 -34.31 2.52 7.10
C GLY A 246 -35.07 3.23 8.24
N PRO A 247 -36.38 2.96 8.39
CA PRO A 247 -37.22 3.62 9.38
C PRO A 247 -37.04 3.16 10.85
N TYR A 248 -36.08 2.28 11.17
CA TYR A 248 -35.97 1.68 12.51
C TYR A 248 -34.57 1.64 13.17
N GLU A 249 -33.57 2.37 12.69
CA GLU A 249 -32.41 2.67 13.54
C GLU A 249 -32.11 4.17 13.57
N LYS A 250 -32.58 4.84 14.64
CA LYS A 250 -32.01 6.10 15.15
C LYS A 250 -30.57 5.90 15.65
N LYS A 251 -29.69 5.19 14.92
CA LYS A 251 -28.24 5.27 15.10
C LYS A 251 -27.73 6.54 14.40
N SER A 252 -28.12 7.67 15.01
CA SER A 252 -27.17 8.66 15.49
C SER A 252 -25.89 8.78 14.65
N ILE A 253 -25.83 9.83 13.83
CA ILE A 253 -24.60 10.59 13.59
C ILE A 253 -24.28 11.36 14.91
N ARG A 254 -24.15 10.64 16.04
CA ARG A 254 -23.50 11.13 17.27
C ARG A 254 -22.05 10.64 17.36
N ASN A 255 -21.57 9.90 16.35
CA ASN A 255 -20.20 9.39 16.31
C ASN A 255 -19.25 10.21 15.43
N ILE A 256 -19.67 11.38 14.92
CA ILE A 256 -18.72 12.48 14.73
C ILE A 256 -18.84 13.32 16.01
N ILE A 257 -18.08 12.87 17.02
CA ILE A 257 -17.69 13.59 18.24
C ILE A 257 -18.79 14.52 18.80
N LYS A 258 -19.65 13.99 19.66
CA LYS A 258 -20.27 14.81 20.71
C LYS A 258 -19.23 15.04 21.81
N ILE A 259 -18.66 16.24 21.88
CA ILE A 259 -18.09 16.75 23.13
C ILE A 259 -19.17 17.66 23.72
N ALA A 260 -19.73 17.23 24.84
CA ALA A 260 -20.51 18.10 25.71
C ALA A 260 -19.55 18.69 26.74
N ASP A 261 -19.42 20.01 26.79
CA ASP A 261 -19.71 20.78 28.01
C ASP A 261 -19.82 22.30 27.70
N PRO A 262 -20.76 23.03 28.33
CA PRO A 262 -20.92 24.47 28.22
C PRO A 262 -20.02 25.17 29.25
N SER A 263 -19.63 26.42 28.95
CA SER A 263 -18.74 27.27 29.75
C SER A 263 -17.27 26.88 29.71
N MET A 264 -16.52 27.41 28.74
CA MET A 264 -15.19 27.97 29.03
C MET A 264 -14.62 28.74 27.85
N SER A 265 -13.96 29.83 28.24
CA SER A 265 -13.16 30.77 27.49
C SER A 265 -12.24 30.19 26.42
N ILE A 266 -12.20 30.88 25.29
CA ILE A 266 -11.10 31.03 24.32
C ILE A 266 -9.82 30.26 24.72
N ASP A 267 -9.54 29.17 24.01
CA ASP A 267 -8.17 28.69 23.78
C ASP A 267 -7.97 28.45 22.27
N ARG A 268 -6.86 29.01 21.77
CA ARG A 268 -6.46 29.18 20.36
C ARG A 268 -5.42 28.14 19.92
N SER A 269 -5.49 26.90 20.37
CA SER A 269 -4.60 25.85 19.88
C SER A 269 -5.22 25.03 18.75
N PHE A 270 -4.96 25.47 17.51
CA PHE A 270 -4.90 24.66 16.29
C PHE A 270 -6.01 23.61 16.09
N ASN A 271 -7.14 24.03 15.50
CA ASN A 271 -8.14 23.09 15.01
C ASN A 271 -8.67 23.51 13.62
N PRO A 272 -8.23 22.86 12.52
CA PRO A 272 -8.70 23.17 11.17
C PRO A 272 -10.19 22.82 10.94
N ILE A 273 -10.87 22.26 11.94
CA ILE A 273 -12.25 21.77 11.90
C ILE A 273 -13.24 22.80 12.50
N CYS A 274 -12.80 24.01 12.87
CA CYS A 274 -13.66 25.03 13.49
C CYS A 274 -14.82 25.54 12.59
N ILE A 275 -14.79 25.35 11.27
CA ILE A 275 -15.85 25.86 10.39
C ILE A 275 -17.19 25.11 10.63
N TRP A 276 -17.15 23.91 11.22
CA TRP A 276 -18.33 23.06 11.40
C TRP A 276 -18.49 22.46 12.81
N GLN A 277 -17.56 22.70 13.74
CA GLN A 277 -17.52 21.97 15.01
C GLN A 277 -18.38 22.53 16.16
N ASN A 278 -18.79 23.80 16.15
CA ASN A 278 -19.33 24.40 17.38
C ASN A 278 -20.78 24.84 17.37
N GLU A 279 -21.49 24.77 16.25
CA GLU A 279 -22.93 24.94 16.26
C GLU A 279 -23.50 24.03 15.18
N SER A 280 -24.58 23.33 15.50
CA SER A 280 -25.59 22.99 14.51
C SER A 280 -26.11 24.29 13.92
N ILE A 281 -25.29 24.96 13.09
CA ILE A 281 -25.73 26.10 12.33
C ILE A 281 -26.65 25.48 11.30
N SER A 282 -27.92 25.65 11.58
CA SER A 282 -29.01 25.52 10.65
C SER A 282 -28.85 26.51 9.48
N VAL A 283 -27.69 26.55 8.80
CA VAL A 283 -27.54 27.23 7.49
C VAL A 283 -28.60 26.67 6.52
N TYR A 284 -29.10 25.46 6.79
CA TYR A 284 -30.11 24.75 6.01
C TYR A 284 -31.49 24.63 6.68
N GLU A 285 -31.78 25.32 7.78
CA GLU A 285 -33.20 25.57 8.15
C GLU A 285 -33.80 26.71 7.31
N SER A 286 -33.30 26.92 6.10
CA SER A 286 -34.05 27.55 5.01
C SER A 286 -35.11 26.59 4.50
N SER A 287 -36.00 26.13 5.39
CA SER A 287 -37.13 25.30 4.99
C SER A 287 -38.10 25.97 4.01
N LEU A 288 -37.79 27.23 3.66
CA LEU A 288 -38.52 28.18 2.84
C LEU A 288 -37.78 28.62 1.56
N ILE A 289 -36.52 28.20 1.31
CA ILE A 289 -35.84 28.53 0.05
C ILE A 289 -35.88 27.29 -0.86
N ASP A 290 -37.02 27.09 -1.49
CA ASP A 290 -37.08 26.27 -2.70
C ASP A 290 -36.29 27.03 -3.76
N ASN A 291 -35.10 26.57 -4.14
CA ASN A 291 -34.39 27.18 -5.27
C ASN A 291 -35.28 26.99 -6.50
N PRO A 292 -35.78 28.06 -7.11
CA PRO A 292 -36.89 27.95 -8.04
C PRO A 292 -36.45 27.66 -9.49
N LEU A 293 -35.14 27.52 -9.73
CA LEU A 293 -34.62 26.79 -10.90
C LEU A 293 -34.91 25.28 -10.85
N TYR A 294 -35.47 24.79 -9.73
CA TYR A 294 -35.89 23.41 -9.54
C TYR A 294 -37.40 23.26 -9.77
N TYR A 295 -37.83 23.38 -11.03
CA TYR A 295 -39.13 22.83 -11.40
C TYR A 295 -39.05 21.30 -11.31
N TYR A 296 -39.79 20.72 -10.36
CA TYR A 296 -39.84 19.27 -10.15
C TYR A 296 -40.62 18.61 -11.29
N SER A 297 -39.93 18.11 -12.31
CA SER A 297 -40.44 17.00 -13.11
C SER A 297 -39.87 15.70 -12.57
N ALA A 298 -40.75 14.78 -12.15
CA ALA A 298 -40.37 13.44 -11.75
C ALA A 298 -39.50 12.80 -12.86
N GLY A 299 -38.22 12.57 -12.58
CA GLY A 299 -37.25 11.99 -13.53
C GLY A 299 -36.10 12.90 -13.97
N SER A 300 -36.08 14.20 -13.62
CA SER A 300 -34.97 15.08 -13.99
C SER A 300 -33.76 14.94 -13.06
N VAL A 301 -32.57 14.78 -13.64
CA VAL A 301 -31.29 14.82 -12.91
C VAL A 301 -31.14 16.21 -12.31
N ARG A 302 -31.04 16.26 -10.97
CA ARG A 302 -30.96 17.51 -10.21
C ARG A 302 -29.60 18.16 -10.41
N PRO A 303 -29.52 19.50 -10.49
CA PRO A 303 -28.24 20.15 -10.50
C PRO A 303 -27.50 19.97 -9.17
N ILE A 304 -26.19 19.71 -9.28
CA ILE A 304 -25.32 19.29 -8.17
C ILE A 304 -24.20 20.30 -8.00
N GLY A 305 -24.18 20.99 -6.84
CA GLY A 305 -22.99 21.68 -6.35
C GLY A 305 -22.14 20.72 -5.52
N LYS A 306 -20.85 21.04 -5.33
CA LYS A 306 -19.94 20.22 -4.54
C LYS A 306 -19.12 21.09 -3.58
N GLN A 307 -18.75 20.53 -2.45
CA GLN A 307 -17.67 21.02 -1.61
C GLN A 307 -16.77 19.87 -1.18
N ILE A 308 -15.60 20.21 -0.66
CA ILE A 308 -14.66 19.26 -0.10
C ILE A 308 -14.57 19.49 1.40
N VAL A 309 -14.71 18.41 2.17
CA VAL A 309 -14.44 18.37 3.60
C VAL A 309 -13.11 17.65 3.82
N ILE A 310 -12.25 18.21 4.65
CA ILE A 310 -10.98 17.58 5.03
C ILE A 310 -11.17 16.82 6.34
N SER A 311 -10.90 15.53 6.30
CA SER A 311 -11.01 14.63 7.46
C SER A 311 -9.62 14.12 7.88
N GLU A 312 -9.32 14.14 9.18
CA GLU A 312 -8.11 13.50 9.71
C GLU A 312 -8.23 11.97 9.61
N CYS A 313 -7.18 11.31 9.13
CA CYS A 313 -7.09 9.86 9.03
C CYS A 313 -6.55 9.28 10.34
N ASN A 314 -7.36 8.45 11.01
CA ASN A 314 -6.90 7.66 12.16
C ASN A 314 -5.78 6.70 11.76
N ARG A 315 -4.79 6.46 12.62
CA ARG A 315 -3.64 5.56 12.33
C ARG A 315 -4.04 4.16 11.87
N SER A 316 -5.17 3.65 12.37
CA SER A 316 -5.69 2.32 12.01
C SER A 316 -6.45 2.29 10.68
N SER A 317 -6.82 3.45 10.14
CA SER A 317 -7.64 3.58 8.92
C SER A 317 -6.85 3.25 7.66
N ASP A 318 -7.57 2.79 6.63
CA ASP A 318 -6.97 2.48 5.33
C ASP A 318 -6.34 3.70 4.66
N CYS A 319 -6.88 4.91 4.85
CA CYS A 319 -6.27 6.12 4.30
C CYS A 319 -4.92 6.43 4.94
N TYR A 320 -4.77 6.23 6.26
CA TYR A 320 -3.47 6.37 6.91
C TYR A 320 -2.46 5.36 6.36
N LYS A 321 -2.82 4.07 6.29
CA LYS A 321 -1.93 3.01 5.78
C LYS A 321 -1.47 3.23 4.33
N ARG A 322 -2.30 3.87 3.50
CA ARG A 322 -1.98 4.19 2.09
C ARG A 322 -1.13 5.45 1.94
N SER A 323 -1.16 6.35 2.92
CA SER A 323 -0.37 7.59 2.90
C SER A 323 1.14 7.31 2.91
N PRO A 324 1.98 8.21 2.39
CA PRO A 324 3.44 8.10 2.46
C PRO A 324 3.94 7.85 3.89
N LYS A 325 3.40 8.61 4.86
CA LYS A 325 3.72 8.47 6.28
C LYS A 325 3.36 7.10 6.84
N GLY A 326 2.15 6.60 6.56
CA GLY A 326 1.74 5.28 7.03
C GLY A 326 2.54 4.15 6.39
N LYS A 327 2.96 4.29 5.13
CA LYS A 327 3.87 3.35 4.47
C LYS A 327 5.26 3.33 5.11
N GLU A 328 5.80 4.49 5.47
CA GLU A 328 7.08 4.61 6.17
C GLU A 328 7.04 4.00 7.58
N GLU A 329 6.00 4.32 8.37
CA GLU A 329 5.81 3.72 9.69
C GLU A 329 5.62 2.19 9.62
N LEU A 330 4.94 1.69 8.60
CA LEU A 330 4.79 0.25 8.36
C LEU A 330 6.14 -0.41 8.03
N LYS A 331 6.97 0.22 7.19
CA LYS A 331 8.32 -0.26 6.89
C LYS A 331 9.19 -0.33 8.15
N GLU A 332 9.17 0.72 8.97
CA GLU A 332 9.93 0.76 10.23
C GLU A 332 9.44 -0.32 11.21
N TYR A 333 8.13 -0.58 11.28
CA TYR A 333 7.58 -1.68 12.07
C TYR A 333 8.05 -3.05 11.55
N GLN A 334 7.93 -3.30 10.25
CA GLN A 334 8.37 -4.55 9.61
C GLN A 334 9.88 -4.78 9.77
N PHE A 335 10.67 -3.73 9.64
CA PHE A 335 12.11 -3.75 9.89
C PHE A 335 12.40 -4.26 11.31
N LYS A 336 11.80 -3.64 12.34
CA LYS A 336 11.96 -4.04 13.75
C LYS A 336 11.50 -5.47 14.02
N GLU A 337 10.39 -5.90 13.44
CA GLU A 337 9.92 -7.28 13.57
C GLU A 337 10.88 -8.30 12.97
N TYR A 338 11.52 -7.99 11.84
CA TYR A 338 12.54 -8.87 11.27
C TYR A 338 13.81 -8.92 12.12
N ILE A 339 14.26 -7.80 12.69
CA ILE A 339 15.37 -7.79 13.66
C ILE A 339 15.03 -8.66 14.88
N ASN A 340 13.85 -8.48 15.48
CA ASN A 340 13.43 -9.28 16.63
C ASN A 340 13.30 -10.78 16.31
N GLN A 341 12.95 -11.14 15.08
CA GLN A 341 12.94 -12.54 14.63
C GLN A 341 14.36 -13.07 14.43
N ALA A 342 15.24 -12.29 13.79
CA ALA A 342 16.63 -12.65 13.59
C ALA A 342 17.36 -12.90 14.91
N ASP A 343 17.21 -11.99 15.88
CA ASP A 343 17.83 -12.11 17.21
C ASP A 343 17.36 -13.36 17.96
N ARG A 344 16.05 -13.68 17.88
CA ARG A 344 15.51 -14.94 18.44
C ARG A 344 16.14 -16.16 17.78
N ARG A 345 16.19 -16.21 16.45
CA ARG A 345 16.81 -17.33 15.71
C ARG A 345 18.29 -17.47 16.03
N PHE A 346 19.01 -16.36 16.20
CA PHE A 346 20.40 -16.37 16.60
C PHE A 346 20.59 -17.00 17.98
N ASN A 347 19.79 -16.57 18.97
CA ASN A 347 19.82 -17.11 20.33
C ASN A 347 19.44 -18.60 20.40
N ASP A 348 18.57 -19.06 19.49
CA ASP A 348 18.18 -20.47 19.35
C ASP A 348 19.22 -21.30 18.56
N ASN A 349 20.40 -20.73 18.24
CA ASN A 349 21.45 -21.33 17.40
C ASN A 349 21.01 -21.68 15.96
N GLN A 350 19.93 -21.07 15.46
CA GLN A 350 19.42 -21.23 14.11
C GLN A 350 20.05 -20.19 13.17
N PHE A 351 21.38 -20.24 13.03
CA PHE A 351 22.17 -19.17 12.41
C PHE A 351 21.81 -18.86 10.95
N GLN A 352 21.50 -19.89 10.15
CA GLN A 352 21.13 -19.67 8.75
C GLN A 352 19.81 -18.89 8.65
N SER A 353 18.81 -19.27 9.45
CA SER A 353 17.54 -18.54 9.53
C SER A 353 17.73 -17.13 10.10
N ALA A 354 18.63 -16.94 11.07
CA ALA A 354 18.97 -15.62 11.59
C ALA A 354 19.50 -14.69 10.48
N ILE A 355 20.41 -15.19 9.63
CA ILE A 355 20.92 -14.45 8.47
C ILE A 355 19.79 -14.06 7.52
N GLU A 356 18.90 -15.00 7.16
CA GLU A 356 17.77 -14.72 6.27
C GLU A 356 16.87 -13.59 6.80
N TYR A 357 16.60 -13.57 8.10
CA TYR A 357 15.80 -12.51 8.72
C TYR A 357 16.52 -11.15 8.77
N TYR A 358 17.82 -11.13 9.08
CA TYR A 358 18.59 -9.88 9.00
C TYR A 358 18.68 -9.35 7.57
N GLU A 359 18.87 -10.21 6.57
CA GLU A 359 18.91 -9.82 5.16
C GLU A 359 17.54 -9.25 4.71
N ARG A 360 16.42 -9.87 5.13
CA ARG A 360 15.07 -9.29 4.91
C ARG A 360 14.87 -7.94 5.58
N ALA A 361 15.45 -7.71 6.76
CA ALA A 361 15.41 -6.37 7.39
C ALA A 361 16.17 -5.35 6.51
N LEU A 362 17.35 -5.72 6.00
CA LEU A 362 18.16 -4.87 5.13
C LEU A 362 17.49 -4.56 3.78
N GLU A 363 16.63 -5.45 3.26
CA GLU A 363 15.80 -5.17 2.06
C GLU A 363 14.79 -4.02 2.30
N ILE A 364 14.39 -3.79 3.55
CA ILE A 364 13.46 -2.70 3.91
C ILE A 364 14.20 -1.38 4.11
N LYS A 365 15.32 -1.43 4.84
CA LYS A 365 16.10 -0.27 5.28
C LYS A 365 17.54 -0.68 5.51
N GLU A 366 18.48 0.00 4.86
CA GLU A 366 19.91 -0.20 5.11
C GLU A 366 20.29 0.27 6.52
N ASP A 367 20.98 -0.59 7.27
CA ASP A 367 21.46 -0.31 8.63
C ASP A 367 22.82 -1.00 8.84
N GLU A 368 23.85 -0.20 9.15
CA GLU A 368 25.24 -0.66 9.30
C GLU A 368 25.38 -1.68 10.45
N ASN A 369 24.66 -1.48 11.56
CA ASN A 369 24.71 -2.41 12.69
C ASN A 369 24.15 -3.78 12.30
N VAL A 370 23.08 -3.80 11.51
CA VAL A 370 22.47 -5.05 11.03
C VAL A 370 23.40 -5.77 10.06
N GLN A 371 24.10 -5.04 9.18
CA GLN A 371 25.14 -5.61 8.31
C GLN A 371 26.29 -6.21 9.10
N GLU A 372 26.76 -5.53 10.16
CA GLU A 372 27.78 -6.06 11.06
C GLU A 372 27.32 -7.34 11.77
N GLN A 373 26.06 -7.41 12.19
CA GLN A 373 25.50 -8.64 12.78
C GLN A 373 25.52 -9.79 11.76
N VAL A 374 25.07 -9.57 10.52
CA VAL A 374 25.15 -10.60 9.45
C VAL A 374 26.58 -11.10 9.27
N LEU A 375 27.56 -10.18 9.21
CA LEU A 375 28.97 -10.53 9.07
C LEU A 375 29.48 -11.34 10.27
N ARG A 376 29.07 -10.98 11.49
CA ARG A 376 29.40 -11.69 12.73
C ARG A 376 28.85 -13.11 12.71
N VAL A 377 27.59 -13.30 12.34
CA VAL A 377 26.98 -14.63 12.22
C VAL A 377 27.68 -15.47 11.14
N LYS A 378 27.98 -14.90 9.97
CA LYS A 378 28.70 -15.60 8.90
C LYS A 378 30.10 -16.05 9.34
N LYS A 379 30.86 -15.19 10.04
CA LYS A 379 32.16 -15.55 10.64
C LYS A 379 32.03 -16.67 11.66
N PHE A 380 30.97 -16.64 12.49
CA PHE A 380 30.71 -17.69 13.47
C PHE A 380 30.43 -19.05 12.79
N ILE A 381 29.53 -19.10 11.81
CA ILE A 381 29.25 -20.32 11.03
C ILE A 381 30.53 -20.85 10.41
N GLN A 382 31.31 -20.00 9.73
CA GLN A 382 32.57 -20.39 9.10
C GLN A 382 33.55 -21.01 10.10
N SER A 383 33.62 -20.45 11.32
CA SER A 383 34.47 -21.00 12.38
C SER A 383 33.99 -22.38 12.86
N GLN A 384 32.67 -22.61 12.95
CA GLN A 384 32.08 -23.90 13.33
C GLN A 384 32.29 -24.94 12.25
N THR A 385 32.04 -24.60 10.98
CA THR A 385 32.28 -25.48 9.84
C THR A 385 33.73 -25.92 9.78
N LYS A 386 34.68 -24.98 9.96
CA LYS A 386 36.11 -25.31 9.99
C LYS A 386 36.46 -26.27 11.13
N ARG A 387 35.92 -26.07 12.33
CA ARG A 387 36.12 -27.00 13.47
C ARG A 387 35.59 -28.39 13.16
N ILE A 388 34.39 -28.49 12.58
CA ILE A 388 33.79 -29.77 12.19
C ILE A 388 34.62 -30.46 11.10
N GLU A 389 35.10 -29.72 10.08
CA GLU A 389 35.97 -30.26 9.04
C GLU A 389 37.30 -30.78 9.61
N ASP A 390 37.92 -30.02 10.51
CA ASP A 390 39.17 -30.41 11.15
C ASP A 390 38.98 -31.66 12.03
N GLU A 391 37.86 -31.76 12.75
CA GLU A 391 37.51 -32.95 13.54
C GLU A 391 37.21 -34.17 12.65
N ASN A 392 36.51 -33.99 11.53
CA ASN A 392 36.29 -35.07 10.57
C ASN A 392 37.60 -35.59 9.98
N LYS A 393 38.53 -34.69 9.59
CA LYS A 393 39.88 -35.07 9.15
C LYS A 393 40.65 -35.81 10.24
N ARG A 394 40.50 -35.38 11.49
CA ARG A 394 41.09 -36.01 12.65
C ARG A 394 40.62 -37.46 12.79
N ILE A 395 39.30 -37.67 12.74
CA ILE A 395 38.67 -39.00 12.80
C ILE A 395 39.16 -39.90 11.66
N GLU A 396 39.28 -39.36 10.44
CA GLU A 396 39.77 -40.11 9.28
C GLU A 396 41.22 -40.59 9.47
N ILE A 397 42.13 -39.70 9.89
CA ILE A 397 43.53 -40.06 10.12
C ILE A 397 43.66 -41.07 11.26
N ILE A 398 42.86 -40.93 12.33
CA ILE A 398 42.85 -41.92 13.42
C ILE A 398 42.43 -43.31 12.93
N LYS A 399 41.48 -43.40 11.98
CA LYS A 399 41.11 -44.68 11.37
C LYS A 399 42.27 -45.29 10.59
N GLU A 400 43.02 -44.48 9.84
CA GLU A 400 44.21 -44.94 9.09
C GLU A 400 45.32 -45.42 10.03
N ILE A 401 45.61 -44.66 11.09
CA ILE A 401 46.57 -45.04 12.14
C ILE A 401 46.24 -46.43 12.70
N LYS A 402 44.97 -46.69 13.05
CA LYS A 402 44.53 -47.99 13.56
C LYS A 402 44.79 -49.14 12.58
N VAL A 403 44.70 -48.89 11.27
CA VAL A 403 45.02 -49.88 10.25
C VAL A 403 46.53 -50.15 10.24
N PHE A 404 47.35 -49.10 10.29
CA PHE A 404 48.79 -49.24 10.34
C PHE A 404 49.28 -49.93 11.61
N GLU A 405 48.70 -49.64 12.78
CA GLU A 405 49.03 -50.33 14.03
C GLU A 405 48.74 -51.83 13.96
N LYS A 406 47.62 -52.23 13.32
CA LYS A 406 47.32 -53.65 13.09
C LYS A 406 48.34 -54.31 12.15
N LYS A 407 48.74 -53.62 11.08
CA LYS A 407 49.78 -54.10 10.16
C LYS A 407 51.14 -54.23 10.85
N LEU A 408 51.52 -53.22 11.63
CA LEU A 408 52.75 -53.18 12.42
C LEU A 408 52.83 -54.39 13.34
N LEU A 409 51.73 -54.73 14.02
CA LEU A 409 51.62 -55.91 14.86
C LEU A 409 51.70 -57.22 14.06
N ALA A 410 50.98 -57.31 12.94
CA ALA A 410 51.02 -58.50 12.07
C ALA A 410 52.42 -58.76 11.51
N ASN A 411 53.09 -57.73 10.99
CA ASN A 411 54.45 -57.79 10.48
C ASN A 411 55.43 -58.23 11.59
N LYS A 412 55.30 -57.66 12.80
CA LYS A 412 56.10 -58.07 13.95
C LYS A 412 55.94 -59.57 14.25
N LEU A 413 54.71 -60.07 14.30
CA LEU A 413 54.42 -61.50 14.51
C LEU A 413 55.00 -62.39 13.40
N SER A 414 54.91 -61.96 12.13
CA SER A 414 55.49 -62.69 11.00
C SER A 414 57.01 -62.77 11.09
N MET A 415 57.67 -61.72 11.54
CA MET A 415 59.12 -61.66 11.65
C MET A 415 59.67 -62.39 12.88
N ASP A 416 58.95 -62.35 14.01
CA ASP A 416 59.32 -63.08 15.22
C ASP A 416 59.09 -64.61 15.09
N ASN A 417 58.47 -65.08 13.99
CA ASN A 417 58.31 -66.49 13.72
C ASN A 417 59.70 -67.15 13.46
N PRO A 418 60.16 -68.08 14.32
CA PRO A 418 61.48 -68.71 14.18
C PRO A 418 61.60 -69.57 12.91
N ASN A 419 60.47 -69.94 12.29
CA ASN A 419 60.43 -70.68 11.03
C ASN A 419 60.36 -69.78 9.78
N SER A 420 60.44 -68.45 9.94
CA SER A 420 60.46 -67.54 8.80
C SER A 420 61.79 -67.63 8.04
N ASP A 421 61.75 -67.48 6.71
CA ASP A 421 62.98 -67.37 5.88
C ASP A 421 63.91 -66.26 6.37
N LEU A 422 63.36 -65.23 7.02
CA LEU A 422 64.11 -64.13 7.61
C LEU A 422 64.92 -64.56 8.84
N ALA A 423 64.41 -65.47 9.67
CA ALA A 423 65.13 -65.98 10.85
C ALA A 423 66.40 -66.76 10.48
N ASN A 424 66.43 -67.38 9.29
CA ASN A 424 67.60 -68.05 8.74
C ASN A 424 68.71 -67.06 8.30
N LYS A 425 68.40 -65.76 8.22
CA LYS A 425 69.30 -64.67 7.80
C LYS A 425 69.68 -63.82 9.01
N LYS A 426 70.57 -64.37 9.84
CA LYS A 426 70.91 -63.86 11.19
C LYS A 426 71.29 -62.38 11.22
N HIS A 427 72.06 -61.90 10.25
CA HIS A 427 72.55 -60.51 10.26
C HIS A 427 71.47 -59.53 9.81
N LEU A 428 70.69 -59.86 8.78
CA LEU A 428 69.55 -59.04 8.36
C LEU A 428 68.49 -58.96 9.45
N PHE A 429 68.13 -60.10 10.07
CA PHE A 429 67.16 -60.16 11.15
C PHE A 429 67.58 -59.32 12.37
N THR A 430 68.85 -59.40 12.76
CA THR A 430 69.40 -58.61 13.87
C THR A 430 69.38 -57.11 13.55
N ALA A 431 69.83 -56.72 12.35
CA ALA A 431 69.85 -55.33 11.93
C ALA A 431 68.44 -54.73 11.88
N TYR A 432 67.49 -55.46 11.29
CA TYR A 432 66.08 -55.11 11.27
C TYR A 432 65.52 -54.92 12.69
N LYS A 433 65.76 -55.88 13.60
CA LYS A 433 65.27 -55.80 14.98
C LYS A 433 65.80 -54.56 15.69
N THR A 434 67.07 -54.22 15.47
CA THR A 434 67.70 -53.00 15.99
C THR A 434 67.06 -51.73 15.42
N ALA A 435 66.88 -51.66 14.09
CA ALA A 435 66.27 -50.51 13.40
C ALA A 435 64.80 -50.30 13.80
N SER A 436 63.99 -51.36 13.76
CA SER A 436 62.57 -51.28 14.15
C SER A 436 62.38 -50.94 15.61
N LYS A 437 63.23 -51.48 16.50
CA LYS A 437 63.21 -51.11 17.92
C LYS A 437 63.50 -49.62 18.08
N TYR A 438 64.55 -49.11 17.43
CA TYR A 438 64.91 -47.69 17.49
C TYR A 438 63.82 -46.77 16.93
N LEU A 439 63.22 -47.12 15.79
CA LEU A 439 62.12 -46.35 15.22
C LEU A 439 60.88 -46.34 16.13
N LEU A 440 60.54 -47.47 16.74
CA LEU A 440 59.41 -47.57 17.66
C LEU A 440 59.67 -46.80 18.97
N GLU A 441 60.87 -46.89 19.53
CA GLU A 441 61.27 -46.14 20.73
C GLU A 441 61.24 -44.62 20.47
N ASN A 442 61.71 -44.16 19.31
CA ASN A 442 61.64 -42.75 18.93
C ASN A 442 60.20 -42.22 18.76
N ILE A 443 59.29 -43.05 18.24
CA ILE A 443 57.86 -42.68 18.19
C ILE A 443 57.29 -42.69 19.61
N TYR A 444 57.59 -43.72 20.40
CA TYR A 444 57.14 -43.86 21.77
C TYR A 444 57.53 -42.63 22.60
N ASP A 445 58.81 -42.30 22.67
CA ASP A 445 59.31 -41.16 23.45
C ASP A 445 58.70 -39.82 23.01
N LYS A 446 58.30 -39.68 21.75
CA LYS A 446 57.67 -38.45 21.23
C LYS A 446 56.19 -38.32 21.58
N TYR A 447 55.43 -39.41 21.69
CA TYR A 447 53.96 -39.35 21.82
C TYR A 447 53.41 -39.99 23.10
N VAL A 448 54.25 -40.60 23.93
CA VAL A 448 53.81 -41.24 25.18
C VAL A 448 53.43 -40.23 26.25
N ASP A 449 54.17 -39.14 26.35
CA ASP A 449 53.82 -38.03 27.24
C ASP A 449 52.55 -37.28 26.78
N ALA A 450 52.11 -37.48 25.53
CA ALA A 450 50.89 -36.92 24.96
C ALA A 450 49.63 -37.80 25.18
N GLY A 451 49.74 -38.92 25.89
CA GLY A 451 48.59 -39.73 26.34
C GLY A 451 48.54 -41.16 25.81
N ARG A 452 49.17 -42.08 26.57
CA ARG A 452 48.85 -43.52 26.74
C ARG A 452 48.93 -44.44 25.49
N ILE A 453 50.15 -44.83 25.13
CA ILE A 453 50.42 -46.20 24.68
C ILE A 453 50.85 -47.00 25.90
N GLU A 454 49.92 -47.71 26.54
CA GLU A 454 50.31 -48.73 27.52
C GLU A 454 50.84 -49.93 26.74
N LEU A 455 52.15 -50.11 26.74
CA LEU A 455 52.81 -51.34 26.26
C LEU A 455 52.58 -52.50 27.25
N GLN A 456 51.48 -52.50 28.01
CA GLN A 456 51.07 -53.67 28.76
C GLN A 456 50.45 -54.67 27.78
N THR A 457 51.34 -55.55 27.32
CA THR A 457 51.03 -56.80 26.64
C THR A 457 50.36 -56.65 25.28
N ILE A 458 51.20 -56.57 24.25
CA ILE A 458 50.95 -57.08 22.89
C ILE A 458 50.41 -58.55 22.89
N SER A 459 50.37 -59.24 24.05
CA SER A 459 49.81 -60.58 24.19
C SER A 459 48.33 -60.67 24.59
N SER A 460 47.59 -59.58 24.83
CA SER A 460 46.15 -59.66 25.15
C SER A 460 45.31 -58.70 24.31
N ARG A 461 44.22 -59.23 23.74
CA ARG A 461 43.36 -58.62 22.74
C ARG A 461 42.65 -57.36 23.27
N GLU A 462 42.50 -56.40 22.35
CA GLU A 462 41.79 -55.11 22.45
C GLU A 462 42.63 -53.91 22.94
N ILE A 463 43.24 -53.22 21.97
CA ILE A 463 43.75 -51.86 22.11
C ILE A 463 42.53 -50.92 22.10
N SER A 464 42.01 -50.59 23.28
CA SER A 464 41.15 -49.42 23.44
C SER A 464 42.05 -48.20 23.52
N LEU A 465 42.07 -47.39 22.45
CA LEU A 465 42.81 -46.15 22.50
C LEU A 465 42.21 -45.22 23.58
N PRO A 466 43.04 -44.52 24.35
CA PRO A 466 42.61 -43.38 25.13
C PRO A 466 42.05 -42.32 24.18
N ASP A 467 41.13 -41.49 24.65
CA ASP A 467 40.76 -40.26 23.97
C ASP A 467 42.03 -39.43 23.75
N PHE A 468 42.61 -39.52 22.55
CA PHE A 468 43.80 -38.76 22.20
C PHE A 468 43.45 -37.27 22.33
N GLU A 469 44.18 -36.51 23.14
CA GLU A 469 44.12 -35.04 23.15
C GLU A 469 45.13 -34.42 22.15
N MET A 470 45.61 -35.19 21.17
CA MET A 470 46.52 -34.67 20.14
C MET A 470 45.79 -33.71 19.19
N SER A 471 46.43 -32.59 18.87
CA SER A 471 45.99 -31.67 17.81
C SER A 471 46.01 -32.36 16.44
N LEU A 472 45.25 -31.83 15.48
CA LEU A 472 45.23 -32.37 14.10
C LEU A 472 46.64 -32.39 13.47
N THR A 473 47.49 -31.42 13.81
CA THR A 473 48.88 -31.35 13.34
C THR A 473 49.73 -32.49 13.92
N GLU A 474 49.59 -32.79 15.20
CA GLU A 474 50.30 -33.90 15.87
C GLU A 474 49.83 -35.25 15.35
N ILE A 475 48.51 -35.44 15.16
CA ILE A 475 47.94 -36.66 14.59
C ILE A 475 48.47 -36.92 13.17
N LYS A 476 48.57 -35.88 12.33
CA LYS A 476 49.18 -36.00 11.00
C LYS A 476 50.65 -36.42 11.05
N LYS A 477 51.40 -35.91 12.03
CA LYS A 477 52.81 -36.24 12.22
C LYS A 477 52.99 -37.69 12.67
N TYR A 478 52.22 -38.12 13.68
CA TYR A 478 52.20 -39.50 14.16
C TYR A 478 51.80 -40.48 13.07
N HIS A 479 50.76 -40.17 12.31
CA HIS A 479 50.33 -40.96 11.15
C HIS A 479 51.47 -41.16 10.14
N LYS A 480 52.20 -40.10 9.78
CA LYS A 480 53.33 -40.18 8.86
C LYS A 480 54.46 -41.06 9.39
N GLU A 481 54.80 -40.94 10.67
CA GLU A 481 55.87 -41.71 11.29
C GLU A 481 55.50 -43.20 11.43
N ILE A 482 54.26 -43.53 11.82
CA ILE A 482 53.79 -44.93 11.87
C ILE A 482 53.75 -45.56 10.49
N LYS A 483 53.22 -44.84 9.49
CA LYS A 483 53.17 -45.33 8.12
C LYS A 483 54.57 -45.67 7.60
N PHE A 484 55.54 -44.80 7.87
CA PHE A 484 56.93 -45.03 7.52
C PHE A 484 57.47 -46.34 8.13
N ILE A 485 57.20 -46.63 9.41
CA ILE A 485 57.63 -47.90 10.01
C ILE A 485 56.95 -49.10 9.34
N VAL A 486 55.65 -49.02 9.06
CA VAL A 486 54.94 -50.12 8.38
C VAL A 486 55.50 -50.36 6.98
N ASP A 487 55.71 -49.30 6.20
CA ASP A 487 56.28 -49.38 4.85
C ASP A 487 57.71 -49.95 4.88
N PHE A 488 58.51 -49.55 5.87
CA PHE A 488 59.84 -50.10 6.13
C PHE A 488 59.79 -51.61 6.41
N GLN A 489 58.88 -52.06 7.28
CA GLN A 489 58.70 -53.49 7.58
C GLN A 489 58.24 -54.29 6.35
N GLU A 490 57.26 -53.77 5.61
CA GLU A 490 56.76 -54.41 4.39
C GLU A 490 57.85 -54.53 3.32
N THR A 491 58.76 -53.56 3.23
CA THR A 491 59.91 -53.59 2.31
C THR A 491 60.86 -54.74 2.64
N ILE A 492 61.20 -54.90 3.93
CA ILE A 492 62.06 -56.00 4.38
C ILE A 492 61.42 -57.37 4.13
N LEU A 493 60.11 -57.51 4.34
CA LEU A 493 59.38 -58.76 4.09
C LEU A 493 59.37 -59.17 2.62
N LYS A 494 59.55 -58.23 1.70
CA LYS A 494 59.54 -58.47 0.25
C LYS A 494 60.92 -58.83 -0.32
N LEU A 495 62.00 -58.72 0.46
CA LEU A 495 63.36 -58.98 -0.02
C LEU A 495 63.53 -60.43 -0.49
N THR A 496 64.00 -60.60 -1.72
CA THR A 496 64.29 -61.92 -2.30
C THR A 496 65.55 -62.55 -1.68
N SER A 497 65.73 -63.86 -1.87
CA SER A 497 66.88 -64.60 -1.34
C SER A 497 68.23 -64.07 -1.83
N GLU A 498 68.29 -63.51 -3.04
CA GLU A 498 69.50 -62.99 -3.66
C GLU A 498 69.87 -61.59 -3.13
N GLU A 499 68.90 -60.67 -3.11
CA GLU A 499 69.05 -59.32 -2.54
C GLU A 499 69.52 -59.39 -1.08
N THR A 500 68.99 -60.35 -0.34
CA THR A 500 69.31 -60.52 1.07
C THR A 500 70.77 -60.89 1.30
N LYS A 501 71.38 -61.76 0.48
CA LYS A 501 72.78 -62.17 0.66
C LYS A 501 73.74 -60.99 0.51
N LYS A 502 73.46 -60.09 -0.44
CA LYS A 502 74.22 -58.85 -0.64
C LYS A 502 74.05 -57.92 0.55
N LEU A 503 72.80 -57.72 0.98
CA LEU A 503 72.45 -56.84 2.10
C LEU A 503 73.05 -57.32 3.42
N GLU A 504 73.05 -58.63 3.71
CA GLU A 504 73.64 -59.19 4.94
C GLU A 504 75.14 -58.87 5.09
N LYS A 505 75.90 -58.92 3.99
CA LYS A 505 77.34 -58.62 4.02
C LYS A 505 77.61 -57.15 4.34
N GLU A 506 76.73 -56.27 3.90
CA GLU A 506 76.81 -54.83 4.13
C GLU A 506 76.33 -54.47 5.55
N LEU A 507 75.21 -55.05 5.99
CA LEU A 507 74.64 -54.83 7.33
C LEU A 507 75.54 -55.32 8.46
N LYS A 508 76.34 -56.38 8.24
CA LYS A 508 77.30 -56.87 9.24
C LYS A 508 78.32 -55.82 9.69
N LYS A 509 78.56 -54.78 8.88
CA LYS A 509 79.49 -53.69 9.17
C LYS A 509 78.84 -52.50 9.88
N LEU A 510 77.51 -52.47 9.96
CA LEU A 510 76.75 -51.36 10.54
C LEU A 510 76.35 -51.70 11.98
N SER A 511 76.54 -50.74 12.88
CA SER A 511 76.15 -50.87 14.30
C SER A 511 75.20 -49.76 14.77
N SER A 512 75.17 -48.62 14.07
CA SER A 512 74.25 -47.52 14.33
C SER A 512 72.85 -47.84 13.77
N PRO A 513 71.77 -47.69 14.56
CA PRO A 513 70.40 -47.88 14.09
C PRO A 513 70.05 -47.00 12.89
N ASN A 514 70.57 -45.76 12.84
CA ASN A 514 70.31 -44.84 11.73
C ASN A 514 70.97 -45.31 10.44
N ASP A 515 72.23 -45.76 10.51
CA ASP A 515 72.95 -46.28 9.34
C ASP A 515 72.26 -47.53 8.80
N ILE A 516 71.72 -48.36 9.72
CA ILE A 516 70.92 -49.53 9.35
C ILE A 516 69.61 -49.11 8.66
N ILE A 517 68.90 -48.12 9.20
CA ILE A 517 67.64 -47.61 8.61
C ILE A 517 67.90 -47.00 7.24
N GLU A 518 68.93 -46.17 7.09
CA GLU A 518 69.31 -45.57 5.81
C GLU A 518 69.71 -46.64 4.78
N LYS A 519 70.34 -47.73 5.24
CA LYS A 519 70.75 -48.82 4.36
C LYS A 519 69.59 -49.73 3.93
N LEU A 520 68.56 -49.81 4.76
CA LEU A 520 67.40 -50.68 4.59
C LEU A 520 66.21 -49.99 3.91
N ASN A 521 66.18 -48.65 3.89
CA ASN A 521 65.33 -47.85 3.00
C ASN A 521 65.96 -47.73 1.61
#